data_AF-A0A376U9W9-F1
#
_entry.id   AF-A0A376U9W9-F1
#
_cell.length_a   1.000
_cell.length_b   1.000
_cell.length_c   1.000
_cell.angle_alpha   90.00
_cell.angle_beta   90.00
_cell.angle_gamma   90.00
#
_symmetry.space_group_name_H-M   'P 1'
#
loop_
_entity.id
_entity.type
_entity.pdbx_description
1 polymer ?
#
loop_
_entity_poly.entity_id
_entity_poly.type
_entity_poly.pdbx_seq_one_letter_code
_entity_poly.pdbx_strand_id
1 'polypeptide(L)' 'MTALAMALGLACASSWAAELAKPLTLDQLQQQNGKAIDTRPSAFYNGWPQTLNALLVMNLPP' A
#
# COMPACT_ATOMS: atom_id res chain seq x y z
N MET A 1 -19.40 -7.94 30.59
CA MET A 1 -18.36 -6.89 30.71
C MET A 1 -16.97 -7.53 30.51
N THR A 2 -16.73 -8.14 29.34
CA THR A 2 -15.51 -8.97 29.13
C THR A 2 -14.97 -8.87 27.70
N ALA A 3 -15.84 -8.61 26.70
CA ALA A 3 -15.41 -8.41 25.31
C ALA A 3 -14.59 -7.12 25.10
N LEU A 4 -14.96 -6.03 25.78
CA LEU A 4 -14.27 -4.74 25.68
C LEU A 4 -12.84 -4.80 26.27
N ALA A 5 -12.66 -5.55 27.36
CA ALA A 5 -11.35 -5.77 27.97
C ALA A 5 -10.41 -6.60 27.08
N MET A 6 -10.95 -7.60 26.34
CA MET A 6 -10.16 -8.37 25.37
C MET A 6 -9.81 -7.55 24.12
N ALA A 7 -10.68 -6.63 23.68
CA ALA A 7 -10.38 -5.73 22.55
C ALA A 7 -9.28 -4.70 22.90
N LEU A 8 -9.29 -4.17 24.13
CA LEU A 8 -8.28 -3.22 24.61
C LEU A 8 -6.92 -3.90 24.85
N GLY A 9 -6.90 -5.14 25.34
CA GLY A 9 -5.67 -5.92 25.53
C GLY A 9 -4.97 -6.32 24.22
N LEU A 10 -5.74 -6.59 23.15
CA LEU A 10 -5.18 -6.93 21.83
C LEU A 10 -4.67 -5.69 21.07
N ALA A 11 -5.31 -4.53 21.26
CA ALA A 11 -4.93 -3.30 20.59
C ALA A 11 -3.56 -2.76 21.07
N CYS A 12 -3.25 -2.89 22.37
CA CYS A 12 -1.98 -2.41 22.95
C CYS A 12 -0.73 -3.18 22.48
N ALA A 13 -0.88 -4.41 21.96
CA ALA A 13 0.25 -5.23 21.50
C ALA A 13 0.71 -4.90 20.06
N SER A 14 -0.07 -4.11 19.31
CA SER A 14 0.20 -3.84 17.89
C SER A 14 1.06 -2.59 17.63
N SER A 15 1.33 -1.78 18.64
CA SER A 15 2.04 -0.49 18.50
C SER A 15 3.51 -0.62 18.07
N TRP A 16 4.08 -1.83 18.10
CA TRP A 16 5.50 -2.09 17.83
C TRP A 16 5.70 -2.92 16.54
N ALA A 17 4.63 -3.18 15.78
CA ALA A 17 4.73 -3.86 14.50
C ALA A 17 5.30 -2.88 13.45
N ALA A 18 6.61 -2.96 13.21
CA ALA A 18 7.30 -2.18 12.18
C ALA A 18 7.45 -2.93 10.85
N GLU A 19 7.04 -4.20 10.81
CA GLU A 19 7.16 -5.06 9.62
C GLU A 19 6.16 -4.62 8.54
N LEU A 20 6.61 -4.58 7.28
CA LEU A 20 5.71 -4.38 6.15
C LEU A 20 4.74 -5.56 6.06
N ALA A 21 3.47 -5.24 5.81
CA ALA A 21 2.46 -6.26 5.51
C ALA A 21 2.88 -7.10 4.30
N LYS A 22 2.30 -8.30 4.18
CA LYS A 22 2.61 -9.24 3.12
C LYS A 22 2.49 -8.56 1.75
N PRO A 23 3.46 -8.72 0.83
CA PRO A 23 3.38 -8.16 -0.51
C PRO A 23 2.08 -8.59 -1.21
N LEU A 24 1.41 -7.61 -1.83
CA LEU A 24 0.18 -7.80 -2.58
C LEU A 24 0.42 -7.53 -4.05
N THR A 25 -0.22 -8.32 -4.92
CA THR A 25 -0.29 -8.00 -6.35
C THR A 25 -1.32 -6.89 -6.61
N LEU A 26 -1.25 -6.25 -7.78
CA LEU A 26 -2.20 -5.18 -8.15
C LEU A 26 -3.64 -5.70 -8.18
N ASP A 27 -3.86 -6.91 -8.69
CA ASP A 27 -5.18 -7.55 -8.68
C ASP A 27 -5.71 -7.78 -7.26
N GLN A 28 -4.86 -8.26 -6.35
CA GLN A 28 -5.25 -8.47 -4.94
C GLN A 28 -5.57 -7.16 -4.24
N LEU A 29 -4.81 -6.10 -4.54
CA LEU A 29 -5.05 -4.76 -4.02
C LEU A 29 -6.40 -4.22 -4.49
N GLN A 30 -6.72 -4.37 -5.78
CA GLN A 30 -8.01 -3.95 -6.35
C GLN A 30 -9.18 -4.75 -5.76
N GLN A 31 -9.04 -6.08 -5.63
CA GLN A 31 -10.06 -6.95 -5.02
C GLN A 31 -10.40 -6.54 -3.58
N GLN A 32 -9.43 -6.00 -2.84
CA GLN A 32 -9.60 -5.56 -1.46
C GLN A 32 -10.01 -4.09 -1.34
N ASN A 33 -10.30 -3.40 -2.45
CA ASN A 33 -10.47 -1.93 -2.49
C ASN A 33 -9.30 -1.18 -1.85
N GLY A 34 -8.09 -1.75 -1.94
CA GLY A 34 -6.85 -1.14 -1.49
C GLY A 34 -6.43 -0.01 -2.42
N LYS A 35 -5.62 0.91 -1.89
CA LYS A 35 -5.03 2.01 -2.66
C LYS A 35 -3.55 1.78 -2.87
N ALA A 36 -3.08 1.89 -4.11
CA ALA A 36 -1.66 1.91 -4.41
C ALA A 36 -1.12 3.32 -4.15
N ILE A 37 0.05 3.41 -3.50
CA ILE A 37 0.74 4.68 -3.27
C ILE A 37 2.07 4.61 -4.00
N ASP A 38 2.20 5.40 -5.07
CA ASP A 38 3.50 5.61 -5.72
C ASP A 38 4.32 6.58 -4.85
N THR A 39 5.48 6.12 -4.37
CA THR A 39 6.37 6.91 -3.50
C THR A 39 7.48 7.62 -4.28
N ARG A 40 7.49 7.53 -5.62
CA ARG A 40 8.47 8.23 -6.47
C ARG A 40 8.14 9.74 -6.54
N PRO A 41 9.13 10.58 -6.86
CA PRO A 41 8.88 11.99 -7.19
C PRO A 41 7.76 12.15 -8.22
N SER A 42 6.95 13.20 -8.04
CA SER A 42 5.76 13.45 -8.86
C SER A 42 6.06 13.54 -10.36
N ALA A 43 7.26 13.95 -10.76
CA ALA A 43 7.69 13.91 -12.16
C ALA A 43 7.51 12.50 -12.77
N PHE A 44 7.94 11.46 -12.07
CA PHE A 44 7.86 10.08 -12.59
C PHE A 44 6.44 9.51 -12.54
N TYR A 45 5.65 9.89 -11.53
CA TYR A 45 4.20 9.59 -11.51
C TYR A 45 3.48 10.24 -12.70
N ASN A 46 3.88 11.47 -13.05
CA ASN A 46 3.33 12.23 -14.19
C ASN A 46 3.86 11.75 -15.55
N GLY A 47 4.66 10.68 -15.61
CA GLY A 47 5.17 10.11 -16.86
C GLY A 47 6.51 10.68 -17.31
N TRP A 48 7.31 11.32 -16.46
CA TRP A 48 8.72 11.50 -16.79
C TRP A 48 9.44 10.15 -16.71
N PRO A 49 10.26 9.78 -17.69
CA PRO A 49 11.01 8.53 -17.62
C PRO A 49 12.19 8.68 -16.65
N GLN A 50 12.43 7.66 -15.81
CA GLN A 50 13.59 7.63 -14.90
C GLN A 50 14.93 7.41 -15.62
N THR A 51 14.88 6.76 -16.78
CA THR A 51 16.03 6.54 -17.68
C THR A 51 15.61 6.75 -19.12
N LEU A 52 16.57 7.06 -20.02
CA LEU A 52 16.30 7.22 -21.44
C LEU A 52 15.61 5.95 -22.00
N ASN A 53 14.42 6.12 -22.59
CA ASN A 53 13.55 5.06 -23.12
C ASN A 53 12.91 4.10 -22.10
N ALA A 54 12.84 4.46 -20.81
CA ALA A 54 12.03 3.70 -19.86
C ALA A 54 10.55 3.74 -20.23
N LEU A 55 9.87 2.58 -20.12
CA LEU A 55 8.43 2.47 -20.29
C LEU A 55 7.71 3.50 -19.42
N LEU A 56 6.91 4.34 -20.06
CA LEU A 56 5.95 5.21 -19.40
C LEU A 56 4.90 4.32 -18.74
N VAL A 57 5.05 4.05 -17.45
CA VAL A 57 4.06 3.32 -16.65
C VAL A 57 2.85 4.24 -16.45
N MET A 58 2.07 4.41 -17.50
CA MET A 58 0.68 4.86 -17.47
C MET A 58 -0.17 3.67 -17.87
N ASN A 59 -0.28 2.70 -16.97
CA ASN A 59 -1.32 1.68 -17.05
C ASN A 59 -1.98 1.58 -15.67
N LEU A 60 -2.88 2.52 -15.40
CA LEU A 60 -3.98 2.30 -14.48
C LEU A 60 -5.16 1.77 -15.34
N PRO A 61 -5.69 0.57 -15.09
CA PRO A 61 -6.96 0.17 -15.67
C PRO A 61 -8.11 0.97 -15.01
N PRO A 62 -9.29 1.06 -15.67
CA PRO A 62 -10.45 1.82 -15.19
C PRO A 62 -11.01 1.33 -13.85
#